data_AF-A0A1A2MUA6-F1
#
_entry.id   AF-A0A1A2MUA6-F1
#
_cell.length_a   1.000
_cell.length_b   1.000
_cell.length_c   1.000
_cell.angle_alpha   90.00
_cell.angle_beta   90.00
_cell.angle_gamma   90.00
#
_symmetry.space_group_name_H-M   'P 1'
#
loop_
_entity.id
_entity.type
_entity.pdbx_description
1 polymer ?
#
loop_
_entity_poly.entity_id
_entity_poly.type
_entity_poly.pdbx_seq_one_letter_code
_entity_poly.pdbx_strand_id
1 'polypeptide(L)'
;MCGTLAVAASLFAAAGCSADHPSGRPASSSTRPAGIPTGPAGAPPGAVGRSPAGVTTRIDVPADSTEEEYYQACHAAKVWMDAQPRTGQSLFEPYLAMLQAAPTGTPGSWNARWADLTPARQAAVLTAARAAANDECG
;
A
#
# COMPACT_ATOMS: atom_id res chain seq x y z
N MET A 1 -46.62 -20.70 -26.10
CA MET A 1 -47.93 -21.08 -25.53
C MET A 1 -47.89 -20.78 -24.05
N CYS A 2 -48.97 -20.20 -23.52
CA CYS A 2 -49.11 -19.56 -22.21
C CYS A 2 -49.09 -20.50 -21.01
N GLY A 3 -48.76 -19.93 -19.85
CA GLY A 3 -49.01 -20.50 -18.53
C GLY A 3 -48.89 -19.47 -17.40
N THR A 4 -49.73 -18.43 -17.39
CA THR A 4 -50.14 -17.66 -16.20
C THR A 4 -50.90 -18.60 -15.23
N LEU A 5 -50.99 -18.47 -13.90
CA LEU A 5 -51.11 -17.32 -12.98
C LEU A 5 -51.14 -17.90 -11.53
N ALA A 6 -50.64 -17.18 -10.51
CA ALA A 6 -51.38 -16.91 -9.26
C ALA A 6 -50.54 -16.08 -8.27
N VAL A 7 -51.11 -14.96 -7.87
CA VAL A 7 -50.65 -13.98 -6.86
C VAL A 7 -51.14 -14.40 -5.48
N ALA A 8 -50.35 -14.16 -4.41
CA ALA A 8 -50.88 -13.83 -3.09
C ALA A 8 -49.86 -13.04 -2.25
N ALA A 9 -50.36 -11.98 -1.63
CA ALA A 9 -49.63 -10.97 -0.88
C ALA A 9 -49.25 -11.40 0.55
N SER A 10 -48.26 -10.74 1.14
CA SER A 10 -48.06 -10.69 2.59
C SER A 10 -47.37 -9.38 2.99
N LEU A 11 -48.16 -8.36 3.30
CA LEU A 11 -47.75 -7.19 4.07
C LEU A 11 -47.96 -7.52 5.55
N PHE A 12 -46.91 -7.45 6.37
CA PHE A 12 -47.06 -7.31 7.82
C PHE A 12 -46.15 -6.19 8.33
N ALA A 13 -46.81 -5.14 8.82
CA ALA A 13 -46.23 -3.99 9.48
C ALA A 13 -45.73 -4.38 10.88
N ALA A 14 -44.52 -3.96 11.24
CA ALA A 14 -44.07 -3.99 12.62
C ALA A 14 -44.57 -2.71 13.31
N ALA A 15 -45.40 -2.89 14.33
CA ALA A 15 -45.88 -1.83 15.22
C ALA A 15 -44.73 -1.32 16.10
N GLY A 16 -44.55 0.00 16.15
CA GLY A 16 -43.65 0.68 17.08
C GLY A 16 -44.44 1.47 18.11
N CYS A 17 -44.29 1.09 19.38
CA CYS A 17 -44.66 1.81 20.62
C CYS A 17 -43.73 1.22 21.71
N SER A 18 -43.15 1.95 22.67
CA SER A 18 -43.57 3.17 23.36
C SER A 18 -42.36 3.97 23.86
N ALA A 19 -42.57 5.26 24.07
CA ALA A 19 -41.74 6.09 24.94
C ALA A 19 -42.14 5.87 26.41
N ASP A 20 -41.16 5.79 27.31
CA ASP A 20 -41.32 6.26 28.70
C ASP A 20 -39.94 6.66 29.27
N HIS A 21 -39.90 7.81 29.93
CA HIS A 21 -38.73 8.44 30.51
C HIS A 21 -38.82 8.37 32.05
N PRO A 22 -37.86 7.74 32.75
CA PRO A 22 -37.64 8.01 34.16
C PRO A 22 -36.44 8.95 34.34
N SER A 23 -36.72 10.14 34.89
CA SER A 23 -35.72 11.04 35.45
C SER A 23 -35.05 10.40 36.67
N GLY A 24 -33.73 10.24 36.60
CA GLY A 24 -32.88 9.87 37.73
C GLY A 24 -31.47 10.44 37.56
N ARG A 25 -31.13 11.43 38.36
CA ARG A 25 -29.77 12.00 38.54
C ARG A 25 -29.19 11.45 39.86
N PRO A 26 -27.87 11.51 40.16
CA PRO A 26 -26.65 11.37 39.35
C PRO A 26 -25.79 10.16 39.83
N ALA A 27 -24.88 9.64 38.99
CA ALA A 27 -23.76 8.83 39.48
C ALA A 27 -22.52 9.04 38.60
N SER A 28 -21.45 9.56 39.22
CA SER A 28 -20.10 9.58 38.69
C SER A 28 -19.58 8.16 38.47
N SER A 29 -18.99 7.90 37.30
CA SER A 29 -17.99 6.85 36.96
C SER A 29 -17.91 6.83 35.44
N SER A 30 -16.78 6.72 34.75
CA SER A 30 -15.40 6.43 35.07
C SER A 30 -14.58 6.96 33.89
N THR A 31 -13.47 7.66 34.15
CA THR A 31 -12.49 8.01 33.12
C THR A 31 -12.02 6.72 32.44
N ARG A 32 -12.46 6.49 31.20
CA ARG A 32 -11.91 5.43 30.35
C ARG A 32 -10.38 5.62 30.30
N PRO A 33 -9.57 4.64 30.71
CA PRO A 33 -8.14 4.71 30.47
C PRO A 33 -7.89 4.80 28.97
N ALA A 34 -7.39 5.96 28.52
CA ALA A 34 -6.73 6.07 27.23
C ALA A 34 -5.39 5.34 27.36
N GLY A 35 -5.39 4.07 26.98
CA GLY A 35 -4.23 3.20 27.10
C GLY A 35 -4.27 2.06 26.11
N ILE A 36 -4.77 2.31 24.90
CA ILE A 36 -4.39 1.49 23.76
C ILE A 36 -3.02 2.01 23.34
N PRO A 37 -1.94 1.22 23.35
CA PRO A 37 -0.69 1.65 22.76
C PRO A 37 -1.00 1.96 21.30
N THR A 38 -0.87 3.24 20.94
CA THR A 38 -0.84 3.66 19.55
C THR A 38 0.16 2.75 18.86
N GLY A 39 -0.31 1.95 17.89
CA GLY A 39 0.58 1.17 17.03
C GLY A 39 1.69 2.07 16.49
N PRO A 40 2.84 1.52 16.08
CA PRO A 40 4.04 2.28 15.79
C PRO A 40 3.65 3.53 15.00
N ALA A 41 3.87 4.70 15.62
CA ALA A 41 3.58 5.98 15.00
C ALA A 41 4.18 5.92 13.59
N GLY A 42 3.36 6.19 12.57
CA GLY A 42 3.80 6.16 11.18
C GLY A 42 5.10 6.94 11.06
N ALA A 43 6.02 6.43 10.24
CA ALA A 43 7.30 7.08 10.05
C ALA A 43 7.06 8.56 9.69
N PRO A 44 7.87 9.50 10.18
CA PRO A 44 7.71 10.90 9.81
C PRO A 44 7.79 11.07 8.28
N PRO A 45 7.06 12.04 7.69
CA PRO A 45 7.24 12.39 6.28
C PRO A 45 8.72 12.62 5.96
N GLY A 46 9.19 12.02 4.86
CA GLY A 46 10.59 12.04 4.45
C GLY A 46 11.46 10.97 5.13
N ALA A 47 10.91 10.10 5.97
CA ALA A 47 11.67 9.01 6.56
C ALA A 47 12.17 8.02 5.49
N VAL A 48 13.44 7.64 5.63
CA VAL A 48 14.07 6.64 4.76
C VAL A 48 14.13 5.30 5.51
N GLY A 49 13.40 4.30 5.01
CA GLY A 49 13.46 2.94 5.52
C GLY A 49 14.57 2.17 4.82
N ARG A 50 15.41 1.50 5.62
CA ARG A 50 16.48 0.61 5.12
C ARG A 50 16.29 -0.80 5.64
N SER A 51 16.66 -1.78 4.83
CA SER A 51 16.74 -3.16 5.26
C SER A 51 17.96 -3.38 6.19
N PRO A 52 18.04 -4.53 6.89
CA PRO A 52 19.24 -4.88 7.66
C PRO A 52 20.53 -4.93 6.83
N ALA A 53 20.43 -5.17 5.52
CA ALA A 53 21.56 -5.12 4.58
C ALA A 53 21.94 -3.69 4.16
N GLY A 54 21.23 -2.67 4.65
CA GLY A 54 21.47 -1.25 4.34
C GLY A 54 20.81 -0.77 3.05
N VAL A 55 20.04 -1.61 2.36
CA VAL A 55 19.33 -1.26 1.12
C VAL A 55 18.17 -0.34 1.45
N THR A 56 18.06 0.79 0.76
CA THR A 56 16.91 1.68 0.89
C THR A 56 15.68 1.01 0.29
N THR A 57 14.70 0.68 1.12
CA THR A 57 13.47 -0.05 0.72
C THR A 57 12.20 0.75 0.95
N ARG A 58 12.31 1.95 1.52
CA ARG A 58 11.23 2.95 1.60
C ARG A 58 11.80 4.36 1.61
N ILE A 59 11.12 5.31 0.98
CA ILE A 59 11.30 6.74 1.19
C ILE A 59 9.90 7.32 1.33
N ASP A 60 9.61 7.94 2.47
CA ASP A 60 8.28 8.40 2.85
C ASP A 60 7.95 9.78 2.24
N VAL A 61 8.02 9.86 0.91
CA VAL A 61 7.60 11.02 0.12
C VAL A 61 6.73 10.52 -1.03
N PRO A 62 5.82 11.34 -1.58
CA PRO A 62 5.07 10.97 -2.77
C PRO A 62 6.00 10.59 -3.92
N ALA A 63 5.71 9.47 -4.58
CA ALA A 63 6.39 9.07 -5.80
C ALA A 63 6.12 10.11 -6.91
N ASP A 64 7.18 10.53 -7.59
CA ASP A 64 7.10 11.44 -8.73
C ASP A 64 7.59 10.73 -10.00
N SER A 65 6.63 10.29 -10.81
CA SER A 65 6.83 9.72 -12.14
C SER A 65 5.54 9.86 -12.94
N THR A 66 5.64 10.04 -14.25
CA THR A 66 4.47 9.84 -15.11
C THR A 66 4.02 8.37 -15.09
N GLU A 67 2.83 8.11 -15.61
CA GLU A 67 2.32 6.74 -15.76
C GLU A 67 3.25 5.89 -16.65
N GLU A 68 3.71 6.45 -17.76
CA GLU A 68 4.63 5.77 -18.69
C GLU A 68 5.97 5.50 -18.02
N GLU A 69 6.51 6.47 -17.28
CA GLU A 69 7.76 6.32 -16.55
C GLU A 69 7.67 5.23 -15.48
N TYR A 70 6.54 5.15 -14.78
CA TYR A 70 6.25 4.07 -13.84
C TYR A 70 6.24 2.71 -14.55
N TYR A 71 5.52 2.58 -15.66
CA TYR A 71 5.47 1.34 -16.44
C TYR A 71 6.85 0.91 -16.95
N GLN A 72 7.65 1.85 -17.45
CA GLN A 72 9.03 1.57 -17.91
C GLN A 72 9.91 1.06 -16.76
N ALA A 73 9.88 1.73 -15.60
CA ALA A 73 10.65 1.33 -14.44
C ALA A 73 10.22 -0.04 -13.90
N CYS A 74 8.91 -0.29 -13.85
CA CYS A 74 8.35 -1.56 -13.40
C CYS A 74 8.74 -2.69 -14.34
N HIS A 75 8.54 -2.50 -15.65
CA HIS A 75 8.90 -3.49 -16.65
C HIS A 75 10.40 -3.79 -16.66
N ALA A 76 11.26 -2.77 -16.55
CA ALA A 76 12.71 -2.96 -16.43
C ALA A 76 13.08 -3.78 -15.18
N ALA A 77 12.43 -3.50 -14.05
CA ALA A 77 12.59 -4.28 -12.83
C ALA A 77 12.17 -5.73 -13.04
N LYS A 78 11.00 -5.94 -13.67
CA LYS A 78 10.46 -7.27 -13.95
C LYS A 78 11.40 -8.10 -14.84
N VAL A 79 11.90 -7.50 -15.92
CA VAL A 79 12.90 -8.13 -16.80
C VAL A 79 14.16 -8.53 -16.04
N TRP A 80 14.66 -7.68 -15.14
CA TRP A 80 15.81 -8.03 -14.31
C TRP A 80 15.50 -9.20 -13.36
N MET A 81 14.33 -9.18 -12.72
CA MET A 81 13.89 -10.20 -11.77
C MET A 81 13.68 -11.56 -12.46
N ASP A 82 13.07 -11.58 -13.64
CA ASP A 82 12.85 -12.80 -14.41
C ASP A 82 14.15 -13.44 -14.92
N ALA A 83 15.22 -12.64 -15.04
CA ALA A 83 16.56 -13.14 -15.37
C ALA A 83 17.30 -13.76 -14.17
N GLN A 84 16.81 -13.60 -12.94
CA GLN A 84 17.44 -14.18 -11.75
C GLN A 84 17.04 -15.66 -11.54
N PRO A 85 17.88 -16.44 -10.83
CA PRO A 85 17.48 -17.77 -10.39
C PRO A 85 16.20 -17.73 -9.53
N ARG A 86 15.21 -18.55 -9.87
CA ARG A 86 13.97 -18.67 -9.09
C ARG A 86 14.23 -19.47 -7.80
N THR A 87 14.47 -18.75 -6.71
CA THR A 87 14.72 -19.32 -5.38
C THR A 87 13.48 -19.34 -4.48
N GLY A 88 12.35 -18.83 -4.96
CA GLY A 88 11.11 -18.67 -4.18
C GLY A 88 11.14 -17.48 -3.21
N GLN A 89 12.26 -16.73 -3.15
CA GLN A 89 12.39 -15.52 -2.34
C GLN A 89 12.02 -14.29 -3.18
N SER A 90 11.53 -13.23 -2.51
CA SER A 90 11.28 -11.96 -3.17
C SER A 90 12.58 -11.36 -3.71
N LEU A 91 12.57 -10.95 -4.98
CA LEU A 91 13.70 -10.29 -5.64
C LEU A 91 13.67 -8.76 -5.50
N PHE A 92 12.73 -8.22 -4.72
CA PHE A 92 12.59 -6.79 -4.47
C PHE A 92 13.86 -6.16 -3.91
N GLU A 93 14.37 -6.68 -2.78
CA GLU A 93 15.56 -6.12 -2.14
C GLU A 93 16.86 -6.37 -2.93
N PRO A 94 17.10 -7.57 -3.50
CA PRO A 94 18.22 -7.79 -4.41
C PRO A 94 18.25 -6.82 -5.60
N TYR A 95 17.09 -6.53 -6.20
CA TYR A 95 16.99 -5.56 -7.30
C TYR A 95 17.36 -4.15 -6.83
N LEU A 96 16.80 -3.70 -5.70
CA LEU A 96 17.12 -2.39 -5.14
C LEU A 96 18.58 -2.25 -4.73
N ALA A 97 19.20 -3.32 -4.22
CA ALA A 97 20.62 -3.36 -3.92
C ALA A 97 21.46 -3.12 -5.18
N MET A 98 21.12 -3.79 -6.28
CA MET A 98 21.76 -3.62 -7.58
C MET A 98 21.63 -2.17 -8.09
N LEU A 99 20.42 -1.60 -8.06
CA LEU A 99 20.18 -0.21 -8.46
C LEU A 99 20.99 0.79 -7.64
N GLN A 100 21.06 0.60 -6.32
CA GLN A 100 21.73 1.50 -5.39
C GLN A 100 23.26 1.42 -5.45
N ALA A 101 23.79 0.26 -5.84
CA ALA A 101 25.22 0.04 -6.02
C ALA A 101 25.71 0.39 -7.45
N ALA A 102 24.81 0.54 -8.42
CA ALA A 102 25.17 0.77 -9.81
C ALA A 102 25.99 2.07 -9.97
N PRO A 103 27.19 2.00 -10.59
CA PRO A 103 28.02 3.17 -10.80
C PRO A 103 27.44 4.11 -11.87
N THR A 104 26.60 3.58 -12.76
CA THR A 104 25.90 4.29 -13.83
C THR A 104 24.40 4.12 -13.67
N GLY A 105 23.62 4.90 -14.40
CA GLY A 105 22.18 4.72 -14.42
C GLY A 105 21.76 3.40 -15.05
N THR A 106 20.55 2.98 -14.71
CA THR A 106 19.97 1.71 -15.16
C THR A 106 18.60 1.95 -15.81
N PRO A 107 18.09 0.99 -16.62
CA PRO A 107 16.75 1.12 -17.19
C PRO A 107 15.64 1.31 -16.14
N GLY A 108 15.79 0.68 -14.96
CA GLY A 108 14.87 0.80 -13.84
C GLY A 108 14.84 2.15 -13.14
N SER A 109 15.79 3.04 -13.46
CA SER A 109 15.95 4.37 -12.89
C SER A 109 16.06 5.44 -13.98
N TRP A 110 15.42 5.20 -15.13
CA TRP A 110 15.43 6.09 -16.31
C TRP A 110 16.84 6.48 -16.76
N ASN A 111 17.79 5.55 -16.63
CA ASN A 111 19.21 5.73 -16.93
C ASN A 111 19.91 6.83 -16.10
N ALA A 112 19.32 7.24 -14.98
CA ALA A 112 19.99 8.04 -13.96
C ALA A 112 20.55 7.14 -12.84
N ARG A 113 21.68 7.53 -12.25
CA ARG A 113 22.22 6.83 -11.08
C ARG A 113 21.29 7.05 -9.91
N TRP A 114 21.15 6.03 -9.04
CA TRP A 114 20.32 6.15 -7.83
C TRP A 114 20.64 7.39 -6.99
N ALA A 115 21.93 7.67 -6.81
CA ALA A 115 22.41 8.79 -6.01
C ALA A 115 22.08 10.17 -6.62
N ASP A 116 21.77 10.22 -7.91
CA ASP A 116 21.48 11.46 -8.64
C ASP A 116 19.97 11.71 -8.76
N LEU A 117 19.13 10.78 -8.29
CA LEU A 117 17.67 10.93 -8.25
C LEU A 117 17.23 11.80 -7.06
N THR A 118 16.17 12.57 -7.26
CA THR A 118 15.46 13.24 -6.15
C THR A 118 14.80 12.19 -5.25
N PRO A 119 14.50 12.51 -3.97
CA PRO A 119 13.79 11.58 -3.09
C PRO A 119 12.44 11.10 -3.66
N ALA A 120 11.71 11.98 -4.35
CA ALA A 120 10.43 11.65 -5.00
C ALA A 120 10.62 10.68 -6.19
N ARG A 121 11.68 10.87 -6.97
CA ARG A 121 12.06 9.96 -8.06
C ARG A 121 12.55 8.61 -7.54
N GLN A 122 13.31 8.60 -6.45
CA GLN A 122 13.67 7.36 -5.76
C GLN A 122 12.39 6.66 -5.30
N ALA A 123 11.47 7.33 -4.60
CA ALA A 123 10.20 6.75 -4.17
C ALA A 123 9.39 6.12 -5.32
N ALA A 124 9.40 6.73 -6.51
CA ALA A 124 8.80 6.16 -7.71
C ALA A 124 9.50 4.86 -8.16
N VAL A 125 10.84 4.82 -8.18
CA VAL A 125 11.60 3.58 -8.46
C VAL A 125 11.30 2.47 -7.44
N LEU A 126 11.22 2.81 -6.15
CA LEU A 126 10.86 1.82 -5.11
C LEU A 126 9.45 1.25 -5.33
N THR A 127 8.50 2.12 -5.68
CA THR A 127 7.10 1.73 -5.93
C THR A 127 7.03 0.79 -7.13
N ALA A 128 7.65 1.16 -8.24
CA ALA A 128 7.72 0.33 -9.45
C ALA A 128 8.45 -1.01 -9.21
N ALA A 129 9.56 -1.01 -8.47
CA ALA A 129 10.28 -2.22 -8.09
C ALA A 129 9.43 -3.18 -7.26
N ARG A 130 8.59 -2.63 -6.36
CA ARG A 130 7.70 -3.43 -5.52
C ARG A 130 6.61 -4.09 -6.35
N ALA A 131 5.96 -3.31 -7.21
CA ALA A 131 4.97 -3.82 -8.13
C ALA A 131 5.56 -4.95 -9.01
N ALA A 132 6.76 -4.76 -9.55
CA ALA A 132 7.44 -5.81 -10.33
C ALA A 132 7.67 -7.11 -9.55
N ALA A 133 8.08 -7.00 -8.28
CA ALA A 133 8.28 -8.17 -7.42
C ALA A 133 6.99 -8.90 -7.05
N ASN A 134 5.83 -8.22 -7.18
CA ASN A 134 4.50 -8.76 -6.91
C ASN A 134 3.74 -9.16 -8.18
N ASP A 135 4.36 -9.07 -9.37
CA ASP A 135 3.71 -9.28 -10.67
C ASP A 135 2.58 -8.26 -10.98
N GLU A 136 2.74 -7.01 -10.52
CA GLU A 136 1.75 -5.91 -10.60
C GLU A 136 2.18 -4.79 -11.58
N CYS A 137 2.98 -5.09 -12.60
CA CYS A 137 3.40 -4.10 -13.62
C CYS A 137 2.32 -3.81 -14.68
N GLY A 138 1.07 -3.58 -14.26
CA GLY A 138 -0.10 -3.38 -15.14
C GLY A 138 -1.03 -2.30 -14.62
#